data_AF-A0A927T0K3-F1
#
_entry.id   AF-A0A927T0K3-F1
#
_cell.length_a   1.000
_cell.length_b   1.000
_cell.length_c   1.000
_cell.angle_alpha   90.00
_cell.angle_beta   90.00
_cell.angle_gamma   90.00
#
_symmetry.space_group_name_H-M   'P 1'
#
loop_
_entity.id
_entity.type
_entity.pdbx_description
1 polymer ?
#
loop_
_entity_poly.entity_id
_entity_poly.type
_entity_poly.pdbx_seq_one_letter_code
_entity_poly.pdbx_strand_id
1 'polypeptide(L)' 'MTVYQLNRDELRELKQRHYSKEHTNLSYYEIVSIDTLVTDEEIYKEYGDTIFTTEDFFCNSNDEKRKDEEENEI' A
#
# COMPACT_ATOMS: atom_id res chain seq x y z
N MET A 1 -1.96 6.31 10.81
CA MET A 1 -3.26 5.86 10.28
C MET A 1 -3.43 4.37 10.55
N THR A 2 -4.64 3.90 10.82
CA THR A 2 -4.93 2.46 10.97
C THR A 2 -5.19 1.82 9.62
N VAL A 3 -5.21 0.50 9.55
CA VAL A 3 -5.54 -0.25 8.32
C VAL A 3 -6.88 0.15 7.70
N TYR A 4 -7.85 0.57 8.52
CA TYR A 4 -9.18 1.03 8.09
C TYR A 4 -9.18 2.45 7.49
N GLN A 5 -8.07 3.18 7.63
CA GLN A 5 -7.91 4.54 7.12
C GLN A 5 -7.05 4.60 5.85
N LEU A 6 -6.51 3.46 5.41
CA LEU A 6 -5.70 3.37 4.20
C LEU A 6 -6.57 3.62 2.97
N ASN A 7 -6.00 4.32 1.99
CA ASN A 7 -6.63 4.45 0.68
C ASN A 7 -6.49 3.13 -0.11
N ARG A 8 -7.15 3.06 -1.29
CA ARG A 8 -7.17 1.86 -2.12
C ARG A 8 -5.78 1.41 -2.59
N ASP A 9 -4.90 2.35 -2.91
CA ASP A 9 -3.55 2.04 -3.41
C ASP A 9 -2.65 1.56 -2.27
N GLU A 10 -2.71 2.22 -1.10
CA GLU A 10 -2.02 1.80 0.12
C GLU A 10 -2.46 0.41 0.58
N LEU A 11 -3.78 0.15 0.58
CA LEU A 11 -4.34 -1.15 0.94
C LEU A 11 -3.91 -2.24 -0.04
N ARG A 12 -3.89 -1.93 -1.35
CA ARG A 12 -3.44 -2.86 -2.39
C ARG A 12 -1.96 -3.18 -2.26
N GLU A 13 -1.11 -2.19 -1.96
CA GLU A 13 0.31 -2.40 -1.69
C GLU A 13 0.52 -3.26 -0.44
N LEU A 14 -0.26 -3.01 0.62
CA LEU A 14 -0.22 -3.84 1.84
C LEU A 14 -0.60 -5.30 1.56
N LYS A 15 -1.61 -5.55 0.72
CA LYS A 15 -1.95 -6.90 0.26
C LYS A 15 -0.82 -7.58 -0.51
N GLN A 16 -0.14 -6.85 -1.40
CA GLN A 16 0.99 -7.40 -2.15
C GLN A 16 2.13 -7.79 -1.21
N ARG A 17 2.44 -6.96 -0.22
CA ARG A 17 3.45 -7.25 0.82
C ARG A 17 3.06 -8.41 1.71
N HIS A 18 1.78 -8.53 2.06
CA HIS A 18 1.28 -9.65 2.85
C HIS A 18 1.40 -10.97 2.07
N TYR A 19 0.94 -10.98 0.82
CA TYR A 19 0.98 -12.14 -0.05
C TYR A 19 2.41 -12.60 -0.36
N SER A 20 3.35 -11.67 -0.49
CA SER A 20 4.75 -11.97 -0.76
C SER A 20 5.51 -12.60 0.42
N LYS A 21 4.95 -12.56 1.65
CA LYS A 21 5.51 -13.30 2.81
C LYS A 21 5.52 -14.81 2.56
N GLU A 22 4.51 -15.32 1.85
CA GLU A 22 4.35 -16.74 1.56
C GLU A 22 4.70 -17.11 0.11
N HIS A 23 4.66 -16.13 -0.80
CA HIS A 23 4.91 -16.32 -2.23
C HIS A 23 6.10 -15.48 -2.70
N THR A 24 7.26 -16.12 -2.88
CA THR A 24 8.44 -15.46 -3.45
C THR A 24 8.28 -15.22 -4.95
N ASN A 25 8.71 -14.06 -5.45
CA ASN A 25 8.71 -13.70 -6.89
C ASN A 25 7.31 -13.67 -7.52
N LEU A 26 6.45 -12.79 -6.99
CA LEU A 26 5.13 -12.53 -7.56
C LEU A 26 5.21 -12.21 -9.06
N SER A 27 4.45 -12.94 -9.86
CA SER A 27 4.24 -12.63 -11.26
C SER A 27 3.42 -11.35 -11.43
N TYR A 28 3.54 -10.73 -12.60
CA TYR A 28 2.73 -9.55 -12.93
C TYR A 28 1.22 -9.82 -12.79
N TYR A 29 0.77 -11.02 -13.15
CA TYR A 29 -0.64 -11.40 -13.04
C TYR A 29 -1.12 -11.43 -11.58
N GLU A 30 -0.30 -11.95 -10.67
CA GLU A 30 -0.62 -11.99 -9.23
C GLU A 30 -0.65 -10.59 -8.63
N ILE A 31 0.29 -9.72 -9.01
CA ILE A 31 0.33 -8.32 -8.57
C ILE A 31 -0.94 -7.57 -9.03
N VAL A 32 -1.34 -7.77 -10.29
CA VAL A 32 -2.54 -7.14 -10.84
C VAL A 32 -3.80 -7.67 -10.16
N SER A 33 -3.87 -8.98 -9.94
CA SER A 33 -5.04 -9.69 -9.39
C SER A 33 -5.06 -9.73 -7.87
N ILE A 34 -4.22 -8.95 -7.18
CA ILE A 34 -4.00 -9.09 -5.74
C ILE A 34 -5.28 -8.96 -4.91
N ASP A 35 -6.23 -8.12 -5.33
CA ASP A 35 -7.53 -7.96 -4.66
C ASP A 35 -8.40 -9.22 -4.69
N THR A 36 -8.10 -10.15 -5.61
CA THR A 36 -8.75 -11.46 -5.70
C THR A 36 -8.02 -12.54 -4.91
N LEU A 37 -6.72 -12.33 -4.63
CA LEU A 37 -5.86 -13.28 -3.93
C LEU A 37 -5.86 -13.04 -2.41
N VAL A 38 -5.96 -11.77 -2.00
CA VAL A 38 -5.98 -11.36 -0.60
C VAL A 38 -7.17 -10.44 -0.35
N THR A 39 -8.01 -10.83 0.61
CA THR A 39 -9.23 -10.08 0.96
C THR A 39 -8.92 -8.92 1.89
N ASP A 40 -9.78 -7.89 1.88
CA ASP A 40 -9.68 -6.78 2.83
C ASP A 40 -9.82 -7.26 4.28
N GLU A 41 -10.74 -8.20 4.54
CA GLU A 41 -10.99 -8.74 5.88
C GLU A 41 -9.76 -9.45 6.47
N GLU A 42 -9.00 -10.18 5.65
CA GLU A 42 -7.75 -10.80 6.05
C GLU A 42 -6.72 -9.74 6.47
N ILE A 43 -6.59 -8.67 5.69
CA ILE A 43 -5.68 -7.56 6.00
C ILE A 43 -6.13 -6.79 7.25
N TYR A 44 -7.43 -6.55 7.41
CA TYR A 44 -7.95 -5.88 8.61
C TYR A 44 -7.72 -6.69 9.88
N LYS A 45 -7.82 -8.02 9.78
CA LYS A 45 -7.56 -8.91 10.91
C LYS A 45 -6.09 -8.96 11.27
N GLU A 46 -5.21 -9.07 10.28
CA GLU A 46 -3.75 -9.18 10.49
C GLU A 46 -3.14 -7.86 10.97
N TYR A 47 -3.57 -6.73 10.42
CA TYR A 47 -2.97 -5.41 10.65
C TYR A 47 -3.86 -4.47 11.47
N GLY A 48 -4.91 -4.98 12.11
CA GLY A 48 -5.89 -4.17 12.87
C GLY A 48 -5.27 -3.30 13.96
N ASP A 49 -4.19 -3.78 14.59
CA ASP A 49 -3.44 -3.08 15.64
C ASP A 49 -2.20 -2.35 15.13
N THR A 50 -1.96 -2.35 13.81
CA THR A 50 -0.81 -1.68 13.21
C THR A 50 -1.12 -0.22 12.90
N ILE A 51 -0.19 0.66 13.28
CA ILE A 51 -0.23 2.08 12.91
C ILE A 51 0.75 2.30 11.77
N PHE A 52 0.23 2.81 10.66
CA PHE A 52 0.97 3.16 9.46
C PHE A 52 1.20 4.68 9.38
N THR A 53 2.20 5.05 8.59
CA THR A 53 2.56 6.40 8.19
C THR A 53 2.54 6.51 6.67
N THR A 54 2.50 7.72 6.13
CA THR A 54 2.47 7.92 4.67
C THR A 54 3.71 7.37 3.99
N GLU A 55 4.86 7.43 4.66
CA GLU A 55 6.16 6.92 4.19
C GLU A 55 6.21 5.39 4.13
N ASP A 56 5.27 4.69 4.78
CA ASP A 56 5.22 3.23 4.73
C ASP A 56 4.78 2.71 3.36
N PHE A 57 4.27 3.54 2.45
CA PHE A 57 3.73 3.12 1.15
C PHE A 57 4.43 3.81 -0.02
N PHE A 58 4.95 3.02 -0.96
CA PHE A 58 5.63 3.56 -2.14
C PHE A 58 4.67 4.29 -3.09
N CYS A 59 3.39 3.91 -3.11
CA CYS A 59 2.37 4.62 -3.89
C CYS A 59 2.25 6.11 -3.50
N ASN A 60 2.64 6.48 -2.28
CA ASN A 60 2.60 7.86 -1.79
C ASN A 60 3.83 8.68 -2.23
N SER A 61 4.91 8.05 -2.70
CA SER A 61 6.16 8.74 -3.07
C SER A 61 6.03 9.64 -4.30
N ASN A 62 4.94 9.55 -5.06
CA ASN A 62 4.63 10.49 -6.16
C ASN A 62 3.93 11.78 -5.68
N ASP A 63 3.52 11.86 -4.42
CA ASP A 63 2.89 13.06 -3.87
C ASP A 63 3.90 14.07 -3.31
N GLU A 64 5.09 13.61 -2.91
CA GLU A 64 6.12 14.48 -2.32
C GLU A 64 6.84 15.33 -3.37
N LYS A 65 7.12 14.76 -4.56
CA LYS A 65 7.79 15.49 -5.65
C LYS A 65 6.98 16.67 -6.20
N ARG A 66 5.67 16.68 -5.98
CA ARG A 66 4.78 17.78 -6.45
C ARG A 66 4.79 18.99 -5.53
N LYS A 67 5.28 18.87 -4.29
CA LYS A 67 5.36 20.00 -3.35
C LYS A 67 6.63 20.83 -3.53
N ASP A 68 7.73 20.19 -3.91
CA ASP A 68 9.02 20.87 -4.15
C ASP A 68 9.02 21.72 -5.44
N GLU A 69 8.11 21.43 -6.38
CA GLU A 69 7.95 22.19 -7.63
C GLU A 69 7.11 23.48 -7.44
N GLU A 70 6.17 23.51 -6.48
CA GLU A 70 5.36 24.72 -6.18
C GLU A 70 6.10 25.76 -5.32
N GLU A 71 7.12 25.37 -4.53
CA GLU A 71 7.90 26.31 -3.70
C GLU A 71 9.03 27.03 -4.47
N ASN A 72 9.35 26.62 -5.70
CA ASN A 72 10.41 27.22 -6.53
C ASN A 72 9.92 28.22 -7.60
N GLU A 73 8.63 28.58 -7.61
CA GLU A 73 8.05 29.59 -8.53
C GLU A 73 7.78 30.97 -7.86
N ILE A 74 8.58 31.40 -6.88
CA ILE A 74 8.52 32.77 -6.29
C ILE A 74 9.85 33.51 -6.43
#